data_AF-A0A434CUL9-F1
#
_entry.id   AF-A0A434CUL9-F1
#
_cell.length_a   1.000
_cell.length_b   1.000
_cell.length_c   1.000
_cell.angle_alpha   90.00
_cell.angle_beta   90.00
_cell.angle_gamma   90.00
#
_symmetry.space_group_name_H-M   'P 1'
#
loop_
_entity.id
_entity.type
_entity.pdbx_description
1 polymer ?
#
loop_
_entity_poly.entity_id
_entity_poly.type
_entity_poly.pdbx_seq_one_letter_code
_entity_poly.pdbx_strand_id
1 'polypeptide(L)'
;MASFKTLDDIGNIDGKRVLVRVDLNVPVADGKVTDATRIERIAPTIAELSGKGAKVILLAHFGRPKDGPSPEFSLEPIATATAEVFGRPVGFASDCIGDKAASAVAAMGNGDVLLLENTRFYKAEEK
;
A
#
# COMPACT_ATOMS: atom_id res chain seq x y z
N MET A 1 -26.30 2.80 14.78
CA MET A 1 -25.00 2.48 14.15
C MET A 1 -24.08 3.68 14.34
N ALA A 2 -22.81 3.49 14.67
CA ALA A 2 -21.88 4.61 14.74
C ALA A 2 -21.77 5.26 13.36
N SER A 3 -21.88 6.60 13.30
CA SER A 3 -21.66 7.36 12.08
C SER A 3 -20.15 7.51 11.89
N PHE A 4 -19.57 6.62 11.09
CA PHE A 4 -18.18 6.74 10.66
C PHE A 4 -18.09 7.70 9.49
N LYS A 5 -17.04 8.52 9.47
CA LYS A 5 -16.71 9.32 8.29
C LYS A 5 -16.27 8.39 7.14
N THR A 6 -16.73 8.67 5.92
CA THR A 6 -16.33 7.96 4.71
C THR A 6 -15.35 8.80 3.89
N LEU A 7 -14.92 8.28 2.73
CA LEU A 7 -14.16 9.06 1.75
C LEU A 7 -14.92 10.28 1.25
N ASP A 8 -16.26 10.26 1.29
CA ASP A 8 -17.09 11.39 0.88
C ASP A 8 -16.96 12.58 1.84
N ASP A 9 -16.56 12.33 3.09
CA ASP A 9 -16.36 13.34 4.13
C ASP A 9 -14.94 13.94 4.16
N ILE A 10 -14.01 13.44 3.33
CA ILE A 10 -12.56 13.73 3.47
C ILE A 10 -12.16 15.15 3.03
N GLY A 11 -13.02 15.84 2.27
CA GLY A 11 -12.76 17.18 1.74
C GLY A 11 -11.67 17.21 0.66
N ASN A 12 -11.00 18.35 0.49
CA ASN A 12 -9.95 18.52 -0.53
C ASN A 12 -8.64 17.87 -0.08
N ILE A 13 -8.19 16.89 -0.86
CA ILE A 13 -6.97 16.11 -0.64
C ILE A 13 -5.91 16.29 -1.73
N ASP A 14 -6.09 17.23 -2.66
CA ASP A 14 -5.10 17.52 -3.69
C ASP A 14 -3.76 17.94 -3.06
N GLY A 15 -2.68 17.29 -3.51
CA GLY A 15 -1.32 17.47 -3.00
C GLY A 15 -1.09 16.98 -1.56
N LYS A 16 -2.12 16.43 -0.89
CA LYS A 16 -1.99 15.87 0.45
C LYS A 16 -1.42 14.45 0.40
N ARG A 17 -0.72 14.07 1.48
CA ARG A 17 -0.32 12.69 1.71
C ARG A 17 -1.47 11.96 2.38
N VAL A 18 -1.95 10.88 1.77
CA VAL A 18 -3.03 10.05 2.31
C VAL A 18 -2.48 8.67 2.59
N LEU A 19 -2.38 8.31 3.87
CA LEU A 19 -1.98 6.98 4.31
C LEU A 19 -3.21 6.06 4.33
N VAL A 20 -3.16 4.96 3.60
CA VAL A 20 -4.26 4.01 3.45
C VAL A 20 -3.82 2.64 3.95
N ARG A 21 -4.45 2.15 5.02
CA ARG A 21 -4.29 0.76 5.46
C ARG A 21 -5.12 -0.13 4.54
N VAL A 22 -4.49 -1.09 3.88
CA VAL A 22 -5.14 -1.98 2.91
C VAL A 22 -4.86 -3.44 3.23
N ASP A 23 -5.80 -4.31 2.85
CA ASP A 23 -5.60 -5.76 2.89
C ASP A 23 -5.03 -6.25 1.55
N LEU A 24 -3.73 -6.50 1.54
CA LEU A 24 -2.99 -7.04 0.41
C LEU A 24 -2.39 -8.42 0.71
N ASN A 25 -2.95 -9.14 1.68
CA ASN A 25 -2.49 -10.49 2.01
C ASN A 25 -3.03 -11.50 0.98
N VAL A 26 -2.43 -11.50 -0.21
CA VAL A 26 -2.78 -12.32 -1.38
C VAL A 26 -1.89 -13.57 -1.49
N PRO A 27 -2.35 -14.66 -2.12
CA PRO A 27 -1.48 -15.81 -2.36
C PRO A 27 -0.40 -15.45 -3.40
N VAL A 28 0.83 -15.85 -3.10
CA VAL A 28 2.01 -15.67 -3.95
C VAL A 28 2.67 -17.04 -4.16
N ALA A 29 3.00 -17.37 -5.41
CA ALA A 29 3.78 -18.54 -5.78
C ALA A 29 4.90 -18.11 -6.74
N ASP A 30 6.13 -18.57 -6.49
CA ASP A 30 7.31 -18.24 -7.30
C ASP A 30 7.50 -16.72 -7.54
N GLY A 31 7.22 -15.92 -6.50
CA GLY A 31 7.32 -14.46 -6.54
C GLY A 31 6.22 -13.76 -7.33
N LYS A 32 5.15 -14.47 -7.73
CA LYS A 32 4.01 -13.93 -8.47
C LYS A 32 2.72 -14.07 -7.71
N VAL A 33 1.89 -13.02 -7.73
CA VAL A 33 0.53 -13.07 -7.20
C VAL A 33 -0.31 -14.02 -8.05
N THR A 34 -0.97 -14.99 -7.43
CA THR A 34 -1.79 -15.99 -8.13
C THR A 34 -3.29 -15.70 -8.08
N ASP A 35 -3.72 -14.85 -7.14
CA ASP A 35 -5.09 -14.34 -7.04
C ASP A 35 -5.06 -12.85 -6.71
N ALA A 36 -5.50 -12.02 -7.66
CA ALA A 36 -5.51 -10.57 -7.56
C ALA A 36 -6.78 -10.01 -6.90
N THR A 37 -7.74 -10.84 -6.47
CA THR A 37 -9.06 -10.40 -5.98
C THR A 37 -8.97 -9.32 -4.89
N ARG A 38 -8.00 -9.41 -3.95
CA ARG A 38 -7.84 -8.38 -2.91
C ARG A 38 -7.31 -7.06 -3.46
N ILE A 39 -6.41 -7.12 -4.44
CA ILE A 39 -5.86 -5.96 -5.14
C ILE A 39 -6.99 -5.26 -5.90
N GLU A 40 -7.79 -6.02 -6.65
CA GLU A 40 -8.94 -5.49 -7.42
C GLU A 40 -9.96 -4.79 -6.52
N ARG A 41 -10.20 -5.30 -5.31
CA ARG A 41 -11.12 -4.70 -4.34
C ARG A 41 -10.66 -3.35 -3.81
N ILE A 42 -9.35 -3.11 -3.68
CA ILE A 42 -8.84 -1.83 -3.18
C ILE A 42 -8.56 -0.82 -4.30
N ALA A 43 -8.43 -1.29 -5.54
CA ALA A 43 -8.11 -0.45 -6.69
C ALA A 43 -9.05 0.76 -6.87
N PRO A 44 -10.38 0.66 -6.64
CA PRO A 44 -11.28 1.82 -6.69
C PRO A 44 -10.92 2.91 -5.68
N THR A 45 -10.56 2.55 -4.44
CA THR A 45 -10.13 3.51 -3.42
C THR A 45 -8.83 4.19 -3.81
N ILE A 46 -7.87 3.43 -4.35
CA ILE A 46 -6.61 3.99 -4.86
C ILE A 46 -6.89 4.98 -6.00
N ALA A 47 -7.72 4.58 -6.96
CA ALA A 47 -8.06 5.38 -8.13
C ALA A 47 -8.77 6.69 -7.74
N GLU A 48 -9.71 6.63 -6.80
CA GLU A 48 -10.41 7.82 -6.31
C GLU A 48 -9.45 8.81 -5.65
N LEU A 49 -8.60 8.35 -4.72
CA LEU A 49 -7.67 9.21 -4.01
C LEU A 49 -6.59 9.79 -4.94
N SER A 50 -5.99 8.94 -5.79
CA SER A 50 -5.00 9.33 -6.79
C SER A 50 -5.59 10.32 -7.80
N GLY A 51 -6.81 10.07 -8.28
CA GLY A 51 -7.52 10.93 -9.22
C GLY A 51 -7.90 12.30 -8.64
N LYS A 52 -8.07 12.39 -7.31
CA LYS A 52 -8.24 13.65 -6.58
C LYS A 52 -6.91 14.39 -6.30
N GLY A 53 -5.78 13.89 -6.82
CA GLY A 53 -4.46 14.52 -6.69
C GLY A 53 -3.71 14.18 -5.40
N ALA A 54 -4.22 13.27 -4.57
CA ALA A 54 -3.53 12.84 -3.36
C ALA A 54 -2.28 12.00 -3.69
N LYS A 55 -1.28 12.09 -2.82
CA LYS A 55 -0.13 11.19 -2.78
C LYS A 55 -0.53 9.99 -1.93
N VAL A 56 -0.86 8.87 -2.57
CA VAL A 56 -1.46 7.69 -1.92
C VAL A 56 -0.38 6.77 -1.40
N ILE A 57 -0.31 6.61 -0.08
CA ILE A 57 0.70 5.79 0.60
C ILE A 57 -0.01 4.56 1.16
N LEU A 58 0.26 3.40 0.60
CA LEU A 58 -0.34 2.14 1.01
C LEU A 58 0.47 1.49 2.12
N LEU A 59 -0.22 1.08 3.17
CA LEU A 59 0.34 0.36 4.30
C LEU A 59 -0.36 -0.99 4.40
N ALA A 60 0.37 -2.09 4.23
CA ALA A 60 -0.20 -3.43 4.28
C ALA A 60 0.64 -4.39 5.12
N HIS A 61 0.15 -5.61 5.29
CA HIS A 61 0.92 -6.73 5.78
C HIS A 61 0.82 -7.88 4.79
N PHE A 62 1.81 -8.78 4.84
CA PHE A 62 1.80 -10.01 4.07
C PHE A 62 2.30 -11.18 4.90
N GLY A 63 1.54 -12.27 4.90
CA GLY A 63 1.85 -13.47 5.67
C GLY A 63 2.06 -13.21 7.17
N ARG A 64 2.92 -14.04 7.78
CA ARG A 64 3.24 -14.03 9.21
C ARG A 64 4.74 -14.23 9.43
N PRO A 65 5.58 -13.23 9.10
CA PRO A 65 7.02 -13.31 9.32
C PRO A 65 7.31 -13.58 10.80
N LYS A 66 8.19 -14.54 11.12
CA LYS A 66 8.54 -14.89 12.51
C LYS A 66 9.65 -13.98 13.06
N ASP A 67 10.71 -13.78 12.28
CA ASP A 67 11.97 -13.21 12.77
C ASP A 67 12.40 -11.98 11.95
N GLY A 68 11.58 -10.92 11.96
CA GLY A 68 11.89 -9.67 11.26
C GLY A 68 11.76 -9.77 9.73
N PRO A 69 12.46 -8.89 8.97
CA PRO A 69 12.38 -8.86 7.51
C PRO A 69 12.82 -10.17 6.85
N SER A 70 12.01 -10.68 5.93
CA SER A 70 12.32 -11.85 5.09
C SER A 70 11.82 -11.62 3.66
N PRO A 71 12.62 -11.92 2.62
CA PRO A 71 12.19 -11.77 1.22
C PRO A 71 10.90 -12.53 0.89
N GLU A 72 10.65 -13.68 1.54
CA GLU A 72 9.43 -14.48 1.35
C GLU A 72 8.15 -13.71 1.70
N PHE A 73 8.25 -12.76 2.63
CA PHE A 73 7.12 -11.96 3.13
C PHE A 73 7.21 -10.49 2.67
N SER A 74 8.03 -10.18 1.66
CA SER A 74 8.10 -8.82 1.12
C SER A 74 6.83 -8.47 0.33
N LEU A 75 6.44 -7.20 0.39
CA LEU A 75 5.35 -6.63 -0.41
C LEU A 75 5.80 -6.21 -1.82
N GLU A 76 7.08 -6.29 -2.17
CA GLU A 76 7.61 -5.90 -3.48
C GLU A 76 6.88 -6.57 -4.67
N PRO A 77 6.69 -7.90 -4.72
CA PRO A 77 5.95 -8.53 -5.83
C PRO A 77 4.47 -8.12 -5.86
N ILE A 78 3.91 -7.75 -4.70
CA ILE A 78 2.54 -7.25 -4.60
C ILE A 78 2.44 -5.81 -5.09
N ALA A 79 3.48 -4.98 -4.95
CA ALA A 79 3.53 -3.66 -5.56
C ALA A 79 3.45 -3.77 -7.09
N THR A 80 4.20 -4.71 -7.70
CA THR A 80 4.15 -4.98 -9.13
C THR A 80 2.75 -5.42 -9.57
N ALA A 81 2.14 -6.39 -8.90
CA ALA A 81 0.78 -6.83 -9.21
C ALA A 81 -0.26 -5.71 -9.00
N THR A 82 -0.07 -4.85 -8.00
CA THR A 82 -0.94 -3.68 -7.78
C THR A 82 -0.84 -2.70 -8.94
N ALA A 83 0.36 -2.46 -9.47
CA ALA A 83 0.54 -1.61 -10.66
C ALA A 83 -0.15 -2.18 -11.90
N GLU A 84 -0.09 -3.50 -12.09
CA GLU A 84 -0.76 -4.18 -13.20
C GLU A 84 -2.28 -4.04 -13.13
N VAL A 85 -2.88 -4.31 -11.96
CA VAL A 85 -4.33 -4.17 -11.74
C VAL A 85 -4.79 -2.71 -11.81
N PHE A 86 -4.01 -1.79 -11.23
CA PHE A 86 -4.32 -0.35 -11.22
C PHE A 86 -4.14 0.30 -12.59
N GLY A 87 -3.31 -0.27 -13.46
CA GLY A 87 -3.00 0.27 -14.79
C GLY A 87 -2.09 1.49 -14.79
N ARG A 88 -1.45 1.81 -13.66
CA ARG A 88 -0.48 2.90 -13.50
C ARG A 88 0.66 2.48 -12.57
N PRO A 89 1.83 3.12 -12.64
CA PRO A 89 2.95 2.80 -11.76
C PRO A 89 2.59 2.89 -10.28
N VAL A 90 2.98 1.88 -9.52
CA VAL A 90 2.96 1.87 -8.05
C VAL A 90 4.41 1.76 -7.60
N GLY A 91 4.90 2.78 -6.90
CA GLY A 91 6.24 2.76 -6.30
C GLY A 91 6.31 1.77 -5.14
N PHE A 92 7.53 1.38 -4.77
CA PHE A 92 7.77 0.55 -3.60
C PHE A 92 8.86 1.17 -2.72
N ALA A 93 8.62 1.19 -1.41
CA ALA A 93 9.63 1.54 -0.42
C ALA A 93 10.08 0.27 0.31
N SER A 94 11.40 0.02 0.34
CA SER A 94 12.00 -1.15 1.01
C SER A 94 11.94 -1.13 2.54
N ASP A 95 11.14 -0.21 3.09
CA ASP A 95 10.81 -0.10 4.50
C ASP A 95 9.45 0.62 4.67
N CYS A 96 8.78 0.42 5.80
CA CYS A 96 7.57 1.16 6.16
C CYS A 96 7.79 2.26 7.21
N ILE A 97 8.97 2.32 7.81
CA ILE A 97 9.38 3.39 8.74
C ILE A 97 10.80 3.89 8.41
N GLY A 98 11.20 5.00 9.04
CA GLY A 98 12.54 5.55 8.91
C GLY A 98 12.85 6.19 7.56
N ASP A 99 14.14 6.39 7.30
CA ASP A 99 14.62 7.24 6.20
C ASP A 99 14.23 6.73 4.81
N LYS A 100 14.16 5.41 4.64
CA LYS A 100 13.74 4.78 3.37
C LYS A 100 12.29 5.13 3.03
N ALA A 101 11.37 4.97 3.99
CA ALA A 101 9.97 5.34 3.81
C ALA A 101 9.82 6.85 3.61
N ALA A 102 10.51 7.66 4.43
CA ALA A 102 10.45 9.12 4.34
C ALA A 102 10.95 9.64 2.98
N SER A 103 12.06 9.10 2.48
CA SER A 103 12.64 9.49 1.19
C SER A 103 11.74 9.10 0.03
N ALA A 104 11.17 7.90 0.04
CA ALA A 104 10.22 7.46 -0.98
C ALA A 104 8.97 8.35 -1.01
N VAL A 105 8.39 8.67 0.15
CA VAL A 105 7.24 9.58 0.27
C VAL A 105 7.58 11.01 -0.16
N ALA A 106 8.81 11.48 0.08
CA ALA A 106 9.26 12.81 -0.34
C ALA A 106 9.39 12.93 -1.87
N ALA A 107 9.73 11.83 -2.56
CA ALA A 107 9.87 11.80 -4.02
C ALA A 107 8.53 11.76 -4.79
N MET A 108 7.41 11.48 -4.12
CA MET A 108 6.09 11.36 -4.76
C MET A 108 5.61 12.70 -5.35
N GLY A 109 5.14 12.65 -6.58
CA GLY A 109 4.28 13.65 -7.21
C GLY A 109 2.81 13.53 -6.77
N ASN A 110 1.98 14.49 -7.17
CA ASN A 110 0.54 14.43 -6.93
C ASN A 110 -0.09 13.32 -7.76
N GLY A 111 -0.97 12.52 -7.14
CA GLY A 111 -1.58 11.36 -7.78
C GLY A 111 -0.70 10.10 -7.81
N ASP A 112 0.54 10.16 -7.32
CA ASP A 112 1.39 8.97 -7.22
C ASP A 112 0.88 8.00 -6.15
N VAL A 113 1.18 6.71 -6.36
CA VAL A 113 0.86 5.63 -5.43
C VAL A 113 2.16 4.95 -5.01
N LEU A 114 2.34 4.73 -3.71
CA LEU A 114 3.51 4.10 -3.11
C LEU A 114 3.07 2.99 -2.16
N LEU A 115 3.58 1.77 -2.33
CA LEU A 115 3.44 0.69 -1.35
C LEU A 115 4.65 0.66 -0.43
N LEU A 116 4.40 0.78 0.88
CA LEU A 116 5.42 0.57 1.92
C LEU A 116 5.64 -0.92 2.18
N GLU A 117 6.82 -1.27 2.66
CA GLU A 117 7.15 -2.66 3.02
C GLU A 117 6.27 -3.21 4.16
N ASN A 118 6.29 -4.53 4.32
CA ASN A 118 5.47 -5.29 5.23
C ASN A 118 5.58 -4.81 6.68
N THR A 119 4.48 -4.23 7.18
CA THR A 119 4.35 -3.76 8.57
C THR A 119 4.67 -4.82 9.62
N ARG A 120 4.42 -6.11 9.33
CA ARG A 120 4.69 -7.22 10.27
C ARG A 120 6.17 -7.58 10.40
N PHE A 121 7.06 -6.93 9.66
CA PHE A 121 8.50 -6.98 9.95
C PHE A 121 8.86 -6.30 11.27
N TYR A 122 7.98 -5.43 11.77
CA TYR A 122 8.16 -4.73 13.04
C TYR A 122 7.30 -5.34 14.14
N LYS A 123 7.91 -5.59 15.31
CA LYS A 123 7.21 -6.16 16.48
C LYS A 123 6.08 -5.28 17.02
N ALA A 124 6.05 -4.00 16.65
CA ALA A 124 4.98 -3.07 17.01
C ALA A 124 3.66 -3.39 16.29
N GLU A 125 3.67 -4.19 15.22
CA GLU A 125 2.48 -4.67 14.53
C GLU A 125 2.23 -6.16 14.85
N GLU A 126 1.01 -6.50 15.26
CA GLU A 126 0.64 -7.87 15.62
C GLU A 126 0.42 -8.79 14.39
N LYS A 127 0.71 -10.09 14.59
CA LYS A 127 0.73 -11.14 13.54
C LYS A 127 -0.57 -11.95 13.48
#